data_AF-A0A081NLN9-F1
#
_entry.id   AF-A0A081NLN9-F1
#
_cell.length_a   1.000
_cell.length_b   1.000
_cell.length_c   1.000
_cell.angle_alpha   90.00
_cell.angle_beta   90.00
_cell.angle_gamma   90.00
#
_symmetry.space_group_name_H-M   'P 1'
#
loop_
_entity.id
_entity.type
_entity.pdbx_description
1 polymer ?
#
loop_
_entity_poly.entity_id
_entity_poly.type
_entity_poly.pdbx_seq_one_letter_code
_entity_poly.pdbx_strand_id
1 'polypeptide(L)'
;MELKPTEQPQTFVEQMQQNYDPEMTDLVLESYLNSLLKANAIKERGKNSFIEYSVKANREGELVVTRHQQLEQRLVRNNNTLTVYGVGHSLESECSSIEQRCWVFYPDKAERWVEIEYAPKAVKELAKGMGLLIKELQK
;
A
#
# COMPACT_ATOMS: atom_id res chain seq x y z
N MET A 1 -41.88 -7.76 5.31
CA MET A 1 -40.85 -6.84 4.78
C MET A 1 -39.51 -7.46 5.12
N GLU A 2 -38.87 -8.10 4.15
CA GLU A 2 -37.50 -8.59 4.31
C GLU A 2 -36.55 -7.40 4.15
N LEU A 3 -35.75 -7.14 5.19
CA LEU A 3 -34.67 -6.17 5.13
C LEU A 3 -33.57 -6.77 4.26
N LYS A 4 -33.43 -6.28 3.02
CA LYS A 4 -32.28 -6.62 2.18
C LYS A 4 -30.99 -6.25 2.92
N PRO A 5 -29.96 -7.11 2.92
CA PRO A 5 -28.67 -6.76 3.49
C PRO A 5 -28.15 -5.50 2.80
N THR A 6 -27.76 -4.51 3.60
CA THR A 6 -27.08 -3.32 3.10
C THR A 6 -25.77 -3.80 2.48
N GLU A 7 -25.64 -3.69 1.16
CA GLU A 7 -24.41 -4.04 0.46
C GLU A 7 -23.24 -3.34 1.16
N GLN A 8 -22.25 -4.12 1.63
CA GLN A 8 -21.04 -3.54 2.18
C GLN A 8 -20.42 -2.67 1.09
N PRO A 9 -19.94 -1.45 1.40
CA PRO A 9 -19.30 -0.61 0.40
C PRO A 9 -18.13 -1.38 -0.20
N GLN A 10 -18.20 -1.63 -1.51
CA GLN A 10 -17.14 -2.30 -2.25
C GLN A 10 -15.84 -1.53 -2.04
N THR A 11 -14.76 -2.27 -1.82
CA THR A 11 -13.42 -1.68 -1.71
C THR A 11 -13.03 -1.01 -3.02
N PHE A 12 -12.18 0.01 -2.99
CA PHE A 12 -11.73 0.66 -4.24
C PHE A 12 -11.06 -0.35 -5.17
N VAL A 13 -10.31 -1.29 -4.61
CA VAL A 13 -9.69 -2.41 -5.32
C VAL A 13 -10.73 -3.24 -6.08
N GLU A 14 -11.86 -3.56 -5.46
CA GLU A 14 -12.95 -4.31 -6.10
C GLU A 14 -13.65 -3.49 -7.20
N GLN A 15 -13.78 -2.17 -7.01
CA GLN A 15 -14.33 -1.26 -8.02
C GLN A 15 -13.41 -1.12 -9.24
N MET A 16 -12.09 -1.12 -9.02
CA MET A 16 -11.07 -1.03 -10.06
C MET A 16 -11.12 -2.24 -11.01
N GLN A 17 -11.26 -3.45 -10.46
CA GLN A 17 -11.31 -4.69 -11.25
C GLN A 17 -12.51 -4.76 -12.20
N GLN A 18 -13.58 -4.00 -11.94
CA GLN A 18 -14.83 -4.08 -12.70
C GLN A 18 -14.95 -3.03 -13.81
N ASN A 19 -14.29 -1.88 -13.70
CA ASN A 19 -14.69 -0.67 -14.44
C ASN A 19 -13.58 0.09 -15.18
N TYR A 20 -12.32 -0.35 -15.15
CA TYR A 20 -11.20 0.45 -15.67
C TYR A 20 -10.59 -0.06 -16.98
N ASP A 21 -10.06 0.89 -17.74
CA ASP A 21 -9.26 0.65 -18.94
C ASP A 21 -7.99 -0.17 -18.57
N PRO A 22 -7.78 -1.35 -19.18
CA PRO A 22 -6.59 -2.17 -18.95
C PRO A 22 -5.28 -1.40 -19.13
N GLU A 23 -5.23 -0.40 -20.02
CA GLU A 23 -4.01 0.35 -20.32
C GLU A 23 -3.60 1.37 -19.24
N MET A 24 -4.50 1.69 -18.30
CA MET A 24 -4.23 2.67 -17.23
C MET A 24 -4.28 2.05 -15.83
N THR A 25 -4.44 0.73 -15.73
CA THR A 25 -4.72 0.05 -14.47
C THR A 25 -3.57 0.22 -13.47
N ASP A 26 -2.31 0.11 -13.92
CA ASP A 26 -1.11 0.31 -13.11
C ASP A 26 -1.03 1.74 -12.55
N LEU A 27 -1.22 2.75 -13.39
CA LEU A 27 -1.16 4.17 -13.01
C LEU A 27 -2.24 4.54 -12.00
N VAL A 28 -3.47 4.06 -12.19
CA VAL A 28 -4.58 4.36 -11.28
C VAL A 28 -4.40 3.63 -9.94
N LEU A 29 -3.96 2.36 -9.96
CA LEU A 29 -3.62 1.63 -8.73
C LEU A 29 -2.48 2.31 -7.98
N GLU A 30 -1.41 2.71 -8.65
CA GLU A 30 -0.31 3.47 -8.06
C GLU A 30 -0.80 4.75 -7.38
N SER A 31 -1.62 5.54 -8.08
CA SER A 31 -2.18 6.79 -7.56
C SER A 31 -3.06 6.58 -6.32
N TYR A 32 -3.89 5.54 -6.34
CA TYR A 32 -4.73 5.18 -5.19
C TYR A 32 -3.90 4.72 -3.99
N LEU A 33 -2.93 3.82 -4.20
CA LEU A 33 -2.03 3.35 -3.15
C LEU A 33 -1.28 4.52 -2.52
N ASN A 34 -0.73 5.42 -3.33
CA ASN A 34 -0.05 6.62 -2.83
C ASN A 34 -0.98 7.55 -2.05
N SER A 35 -2.25 7.65 -2.44
CA SER A 35 -3.26 8.41 -1.69
C SER A 35 -3.54 7.79 -0.32
N LEU A 36 -3.67 6.46 -0.24
CA LEU A 36 -3.82 5.74 1.03
C LEU A 36 -2.58 5.90 1.92
N LEU A 37 -1.38 5.77 1.37
CA LEU A 37 -0.12 5.89 2.12
C LEU A 37 0.04 7.29 2.71
N LYS A 38 -0.24 8.32 1.91
CA LYS A 38 -0.19 9.71 2.35
C LYS A 38 -1.22 10.01 3.44
N ALA A 39 -2.44 9.51 3.30
CA ALA A 39 -3.51 9.71 4.28
C ALA A 39 -3.23 9.05 5.63
N ASN A 40 -2.42 7.99 5.65
CA ASN A 40 -2.10 7.19 6.84
C ASN A 40 -0.60 7.25 7.21
N ALA A 41 0.10 8.32 6.81
CA ALA A 41 1.50 8.52 7.14
C ALA A 41 1.73 8.60 8.66
N ILE A 42 2.83 7.99 9.13
CA ILE A 42 3.16 7.91 10.56
C ILE A 42 3.66 9.26 11.04
N LYS A 43 2.97 9.85 12.03
CA LYS A 43 3.36 11.12 12.64
C LYS A 43 3.74 10.92 14.10
N GLU A 44 4.92 11.39 14.49
CA GLU A 44 5.26 11.44 15.91
C GLU A 44 4.60 12.67 16.55
N ARG A 45 3.71 12.44 17.51
CA ARG A 45 3.04 13.53 18.23
C ARG A 45 4.07 14.42 18.94
N GLY A 46 3.97 15.73 18.72
CA GLY A 46 4.84 16.71 19.37
C GLY A 46 6.22 16.91 18.73
N LYS A 47 6.49 16.27 17.60
CA LYS A 47 7.72 16.49 16.81
C LYS A 47 7.39 16.77 15.35
N ASN A 48 8.24 17.54 14.68
CA ASN A 48 8.22 17.67 13.21
C ASN A 48 8.91 16.45 12.56
N SER A 49 8.49 15.24 12.91
CA SER A 49 8.99 14.00 12.32
C SER A 49 7.85 13.13 11.82
N PHE A 50 7.99 12.65 10.60
CA PHE A 50 7.02 11.78 9.96
C PHE A 50 7.72 10.70 9.12
N ILE A 51 7.02 9.59 8.92
CA ILE A 51 7.39 8.56 7.95
C ILE A 51 6.23 8.44 6.95
N GLU A 52 6.52 8.65 5.69
CA GLU A 52 5.59 8.50 4.57
C GLU A 52 6.20 7.53 3.56
N TYR A 53 5.37 6.67 3.00
CA TYR A 53 5.78 5.75 1.94
C TYR A 53 5.14 6.19 0.62
N SER A 54 5.85 5.94 -0.47
CA SER A 54 5.27 5.97 -1.81
C SER A 54 5.64 4.70 -2.56
N VAL A 55 4.79 4.34 -3.52
CA VAL A 55 5.01 3.24 -4.44
C VAL A 55 5.09 3.78 -5.86
N LYS A 56 5.95 3.17 -6.66
CA LYS A 56 6.06 3.45 -8.09
C LYS A 56 6.31 2.16 -8.85
N ALA A 57 5.48 1.89 -9.84
CA ALA A 57 5.69 0.82 -10.80
C ALA A 57 6.51 1.33 -11.99
N ASN A 58 7.30 0.45 -12.60
CA ASN A 58 7.92 0.72 -13.89
C ASN A 58 7.58 -0.35 -14.92
N ARG A 59 7.85 -0.05 -16.19
CA ARG A 59 7.58 -0.94 -17.32
C ARG A 59 8.52 -2.14 -17.41
N GLU A 60 9.54 -2.20 -16.54
CA GLU A 60 10.50 -3.30 -16.47
C GLU A 60 10.05 -4.38 -15.45
N GLY A 61 8.84 -4.26 -14.91
CA GLY A 61 8.31 -5.20 -13.93
C GLY A 61 8.91 -4.98 -12.53
N GLU A 62 9.28 -3.74 -12.20
CA GLU A 62 9.73 -3.38 -10.86
C GLU A 62 8.69 -2.55 -10.13
N LEU A 63 8.51 -2.88 -8.85
CA LEU A 63 7.75 -2.09 -7.90
C LEU A 63 8.73 -1.48 -6.89
N VAL A 64 8.90 -0.15 -6.97
CA VAL A 64 9.78 0.62 -6.09
C VAL A 64 8.97 1.21 -4.95
N VAL A 65 9.31 0.84 -3.73
CA VAL A 65 8.76 1.44 -2.50
C VAL A 65 9.78 2.43 -1.96
N THR A 66 9.38 3.68 -1.82
CA THR A 66 10.20 4.74 -1.26
C THR A 66 9.71 5.13 0.13
N ARG A 67 10.58 5.01 1.12
CA ARG A 67 10.37 5.51 2.48
C ARG A 67 10.96 6.91 2.63
N HIS A 68 10.10 7.89 2.86
CA HIS A 68 10.44 9.25 3.20
C HIS A 68 10.35 9.42 4.71
N GLN A 69 11.46 9.75 5.35
CA GLN A 69 11.51 9.99 6.78
C GLN A 69 12.06 11.37 7.06
N GLN A 70 11.24 12.23 7.68
CA GLN A 70 11.72 13.48 8.26
C GLN A 70 12.16 13.22 9.70
N LEU A 71 13.44 13.43 9.98
CA LEU A 71 14.03 13.39 11.31
C LEU A 71 14.51 14.80 11.66
N GLU A 72 13.77 15.51 12.51
CA GLU A 72 14.07 16.89 12.91
C GLU A 72 14.31 17.80 11.68
N GLN A 73 15.56 18.03 11.30
CA GLN A 73 15.96 18.87 10.16
C GLN A 73 16.48 18.09 8.94
N ARG A 74 16.55 16.76 9.00
CA ARG A 74 17.04 15.92 7.90
C ARG A 74 15.91 15.12 7.28
N LEU A 75 15.79 15.24 5.96
CA LEU A 75 14.98 14.33 5.15
C LEU A 75 15.86 13.15 4.72
N VAL A 76 15.44 11.93 5.06
CA VAL A 76 16.08 10.68 4.63
C VAL A 76 15.13 9.98 3.67
N ARG A 77 15.65 9.53 2.53
CA ARG A 77 14.92 8.74 1.54
C ARG A 77 15.59 7.38 1.37
N ASN A 78 14.84 6.29 1.51
CA ASN A 78 15.32 4.94 1.26
C ASN A 78 14.40 4.26 0.25
N ASN A 79 14.98 3.61 -0.75
CA ASN A 79 14.22 2.88 -1.76
C ASN A 79 14.40 1.38 -1.52
N ASN A 80 13.32 0.63 -1.66
CA ASN A 80 13.31 -0.82 -1.69
C ASN A 80 12.61 -1.25 -2.98
N THR A 81 13.32 -1.98 -3.83
CA THR A 81 12.84 -2.40 -5.15
C THR A 81 12.50 -3.89 -5.13
N LEU A 82 11.31 -4.22 -5.63
CA LEU A 82 10.86 -5.58 -5.88
C LEU A 82 10.77 -5.82 -7.39
N THR A 83 11.54 -6.76 -7.92
CA THR A 83 11.28 -7.34 -9.24
C THR A 83 10.09 -8.29 -9.12
N VAL A 84 9.00 -8.05 -9.87
CA VAL A 84 7.74 -8.75 -9.64
C VAL A 84 7.66 -10.13 -10.29
N TYR A 85 8.51 -10.45 -11.27
CA TYR A 85 8.44 -11.73 -11.98
C TYR A 85 8.70 -12.92 -11.04
N GLY A 86 7.74 -13.86 -10.99
CA GLY A 86 7.82 -15.05 -10.13
C GLY A 86 7.42 -14.81 -8.66
N VAL A 87 7.00 -13.60 -8.31
CA VAL A 87 6.60 -13.23 -6.94
C VAL A 87 5.11 -13.49 -6.71
N GLY A 88 4.74 -14.00 -5.54
CA GLY A 88 3.34 -14.15 -5.14
C GLY A 88 2.62 -12.80 -5.01
N HIS A 89 1.37 -12.71 -5.47
CA HIS A 89 0.55 -11.49 -5.41
C HIS A 89 -0.41 -11.45 -4.20
N SER A 90 -0.36 -12.45 -3.31
CA SER A 90 -1.11 -12.46 -2.06
C SER A 90 -0.22 -11.91 -0.95
N LEU A 91 -0.43 -10.65 -0.58
CA LEU A 91 0.36 -9.99 0.46
C LEU A 91 -0.33 -10.08 1.82
N GLU A 92 0.46 -10.35 2.85
CA GLU A 92 0.00 -10.32 4.23
C GLU A 92 0.11 -8.91 4.82
N SER A 93 -0.80 -8.58 5.73
CA SER A 93 -0.73 -7.36 6.54
C SER A 93 -1.14 -7.60 7.98
N GLU A 94 -0.57 -6.81 8.87
CA GLU A 94 -0.81 -6.89 10.31
C GLU A 94 -0.90 -5.50 10.93
N CYS A 95 -1.52 -5.41 12.11
CA CYS A 95 -1.53 -4.22 12.94
C CYS A 95 -1.15 -4.55 14.37
N SER A 96 -0.36 -3.67 14.99
CA SER A 96 -0.07 -3.71 16.42
C SER A 96 -0.69 -2.49 17.10
N SER A 97 -1.63 -2.75 18.01
CA SER A 97 -2.20 -1.71 18.87
C SER A 97 -1.20 -1.19 19.91
N ILE A 98 -0.16 -1.97 20.24
CA ILE A 98 0.91 -1.52 21.14
C ILE A 98 1.81 -0.53 20.40
N GLU A 99 2.18 -0.82 19.17
CA GLU A 99 3.03 0.06 18.35
C GLU A 99 2.24 1.22 17.72
N GLN A 100 0.91 1.16 17.74
CA GLN A 100 0.00 2.09 17.04
C GLN A 100 0.33 2.18 15.54
N ARG A 101 0.63 1.02 14.94
CA ARG A 101 1.05 0.90 13.53
C ARG A 101 0.41 -0.30 12.85
N CYS A 102 0.32 -0.22 11.53
CA CYS A 102 0.04 -1.35 10.67
C CYS A 102 1.09 -1.45 9.57
N TRP A 103 1.30 -2.65 9.02
CA TRP A 103 2.26 -2.87 7.96
C TRP A 103 1.81 -3.93 6.95
N VAL A 104 2.35 -3.82 5.74
CA VAL A 104 2.31 -4.86 4.71
C VAL A 104 3.68 -5.55 4.68
N PHE A 105 3.69 -6.88 4.65
CA PHE A 105 4.93 -7.65 4.57
C PHE A 105 5.52 -7.66 3.16
N TYR A 106 6.84 -7.73 3.09
CA TYR A 106 7.54 -7.92 1.83
C TYR A 106 7.25 -9.34 1.31
N PRO A 107 6.98 -9.54 0.01
CA PRO A 107 6.68 -10.88 -0.51
C PRO A 107 7.79 -11.89 -0.19
N ASP A 108 7.41 -13.08 0.27
CA ASP A 108 8.33 -14.18 0.59
C ASP A 108 9.37 -13.88 1.70
N LYS A 109 9.19 -12.77 2.44
CA LYS A 109 10.04 -12.39 3.59
C LYS A 109 9.20 -11.94 4.78
N ALA A 110 9.64 -12.29 5.99
CA ALA A 110 9.02 -11.81 7.23
C ALA A 110 9.42 -10.37 7.59
N GLU A 111 9.61 -9.50 6.59
CA GLU A 111 10.05 -8.11 6.76
C GLU A 111 8.88 -7.15 6.50
N ARG A 112 8.76 -6.09 7.32
CA ARG A 112 7.78 -5.02 7.09
C ARG A 112 8.23 -4.19 5.89
N TRP A 113 7.44 -4.21 4.82
CA TRP A 113 7.78 -3.50 3.59
C TRP A 113 7.31 -2.05 3.61
N VAL A 114 6.06 -1.86 4.04
CA VAL A 114 5.39 -0.57 4.13
C VAL A 114 4.71 -0.48 5.49
N GLU A 115 4.86 0.65 6.16
CA GLU A 115 4.22 0.92 7.45
C GLU A 115 3.33 2.15 7.36
N ILE A 116 2.19 2.12 8.06
CA ILE A 116 1.26 3.23 8.23
C ILE A 116 0.85 3.37 9.70
N GLU A 117 0.21 4.49 10.06
CA GLU A 117 -0.46 4.60 11.37
C GLU A 117 -1.51 3.50 11.56
N TYR A 118 -1.94 3.29 12.80
CA TYR A 118 -2.95 2.29 13.13
C TYR A 118 -4.27 2.51 12.38
N ALA A 119 -4.39 1.87 11.22
CA ALA A 119 -5.55 1.93 10.34
C ALA A 119 -5.83 0.53 9.73
N PRO A 120 -6.49 -0.39 10.48
CA PRO A 120 -6.67 -1.78 10.06
C PRO A 120 -7.41 -1.99 8.74
N LYS A 121 -8.28 -1.06 8.35
CA LYS A 121 -8.94 -1.11 7.04
C LYS A 121 -7.97 -0.70 5.92
N ALA A 122 -7.24 0.39 6.11
CA ALA A 122 -6.31 0.92 5.12
C ALA A 122 -5.16 -0.06 4.82
N VAL A 123 -4.62 -0.74 5.83
CA VAL A 123 -3.52 -1.70 5.59
C VAL A 123 -3.97 -2.91 4.77
N LYS A 124 -5.21 -3.37 4.95
CA LYS A 124 -5.79 -4.47 4.16
C LYS A 124 -6.00 -4.04 2.71
N GLU A 125 -6.48 -2.82 2.50
CA GLU A 125 -6.59 -2.22 1.17
C GLU A 125 -5.23 -2.06 0.49
N LEU A 126 -4.21 -1.63 1.24
CA LEU A 126 -2.83 -1.56 0.74
C LEU A 126 -2.31 -2.92 0.32
N ALA A 127 -2.44 -3.95 1.16
CA ALA A 127 -2.00 -5.31 0.83
C ALA A 127 -2.69 -5.85 -0.43
N LYS A 128 -4.02 -5.69 -0.53
CA LYS A 128 -4.79 -6.07 -1.73
C LYS A 128 -4.34 -5.30 -2.97
N GLY A 129 -4.26 -3.97 -2.88
CA GLY A 129 -3.91 -3.12 -4.01
C GLY A 129 -2.47 -3.30 -4.49
N MET A 130 -1.52 -3.47 -3.57
CA MET A 130 -0.13 -3.80 -3.90
C MET A 130 -0.03 -5.19 -4.56
N GLY A 131 -0.79 -6.17 -4.07
CA GLY A 131 -0.90 -7.49 -4.69
C GLY A 131 -1.43 -7.41 -6.13
N LEU A 132 -2.47 -6.61 -6.37
CA LEU A 132 -2.94 -6.37 -7.73
C LEU A 132 -1.91 -5.67 -8.60
N LEU A 133 -1.22 -4.65 -8.08
CA LEU A 133 -0.17 -3.98 -8.84
C LEU A 133 0.95 -4.97 -9.23
N ILE A 134 1.36 -5.86 -8.34
CA ILE A 134 2.31 -6.95 -8.65
C ILE A 134 1.77 -7.84 -9.78
N LYS A 135 0.50 -8.26 -9.69
CA LYS A 135 -0.13 -9.10 -10.72
C LYS A 135 -0.21 -8.41 -12.07
N GLU A 136 -0.53 -7.12 -12.10
CA GLU A 136 -0.62 -6.34 -13.34
C GLU A 136 0.74 -6.17 -14.01
N LEU A 137 1.81 -5.98 -13.24
CA LEU A 137 3.17 -5.85 -13.74
C LEU A 137 3.80 -7.16 -14.24
N GLN A 138 3.17 -8.31 -13.95
CA GLN A 138 3.60 -9.63 -14.42
C GLN A 138 3.02 -10.03 -15.78
N LYS A 139 2.11 -9.23 -16.35
CA LYS A 139 1.49 -9.49 -17.65
C LYS A 139 2.46 -9.17 -18.80
#